data_AF-U5LV63-F1
#
_entry.id   AF-U5LV63-F1
#
_cell.length_a   1.000
_cell.length_b   1.000
_cell.length_c   1.000
_cell.angle_alpha   90.00
_cell.angle_beta   90.00
_cell.angle_gamma   90.00
#
_symmetry.space_group_name_H-M   'P 1'
#
loop_
_entity.id
_entity.type
_entity.pdbx_description
1 polymer ?
#
loop_
_entity_poly.entity_id
_entity_poly.type
_entity_poly.pdbx_seq_one_letter_code
_entity_poly.pdbx_strand_id
1 'polypeptide(L)'
;YCRYQKCLACGMKREAVQEERQRGTRAANARAGVSAAAGGGGGGGVSSVVGAGSEDFKPSSSLRDLTIERIIEAEQKAESLSGDNVLPFLRVGNNSMVQHDYKGAVS
;
A
#
# COMPACT_ATOMS: atom_id res chain seq x y z
N TYR A 1 -5.49 -10.10 -34.64
CA TYR A 1 -6.82 -10.47 -34.14
C TYR A 1 -6.79 -11.73 -33.26
N CYS A 2 -6.20 -12.86 -33.71
CA CYS A 2 -6.18 -14.12 -32.95
C CYS A 2 -5.66 -14.05 -31.49
N ARG A 3 -4.64 -13.22 -31.21
CA ARG A 3 -4.11 -13.08 -29.84
C ARG A 3 -5.14 -12.49 -28.87
N TYR A 4 -5.96 -11.53 -29.34
CA TYR A 4 -6.94 -10.86 -28.52
C TYR A 4 -8.13 -11.77 -28.18
N GLN A 5 -8.65 -12.52 -29.16
CA GLN A 5 -9.69 -13.52 -28.93
C GLN A 5 -9.26 -14.57 -27.89
N LYS A 6 -8.00 -15.05 -27.97
CA LYS A 6 -7.49 -16.09 -27.07
C LYS A 6 -7.41 -15.61 -25.62
N CYS A 7 -7.01 -14.36 -25.38
CA CYS A 7 -7.01 -13.76 -24.04
C CYS A 7 -8.42 -13.63 -23.46
N LEU A 8 -9.40 -13.21 -24.27
CA LEU A 8 -10.80 -13.16 -23.85
C LEU A 8 -11.36 -14.56 -23.52
N ALA A 9 -11.01 -15.57 -24.32
CA ALA A 9 -11.43 -16.96 -24.10
C ALA A 9 -10.83 -17.56 -22.81
N CYS A 10 -9.61 -17.17 -22.44
CA CYS A 10 -8.97 -17.53 -21.16
C CYS A 10 -9.51 -16.73 -19.96
N GLY A 11 -10.54 -15.91 -20.14
CA GLY A 11 -11.22 -15.18 -19.06
C GLY A 11 -10.61 -13.83 -18.73
N MET A 12 -9.68 -13.31 -19.53
CA MET A 12 -9.17 -11.96 -19.34
C MET A 12 -10.26 -10.96 -19.71
N LYS A 13 -10.68 -10.19 -18.71
CA LYS A 13 -11.66 -9.13 -18.83
C LYS A 13 -11.13 -7.98 -19.69
N ARG A 14 -11.93 -7.52 -20.65
CA ARG A 14 -11.55 -6.44 -21.58
C ARG A 14 -11.20 -5.17 -20.81
N GLU A 15 -11.93 -4.91 -19.74
CA GLU A 15 -11.75 -3.82 -18.79
C GLU A 15 -10.38 -3.86 -18.11
N ALA A 16 -9.89 -5.04 -17.71
CA ALA A 16 -8.57 -5.20 -17.10
C ALA A 16 -7.42 -4.93 -18.08
N VAL A 17 -7.59 -5.33 -19.35
CA VAL A 17 -6.58 -5.07 -20.41
C VAL A 17 -6.49 -3.58 -20.76
N GLN A 18 -7.61 -2.86 -20.72
CA GLN A 18 -7.62 -1.40 -20.91
C GLN A 18 -7.01 -0.67 -19.72
N GLU A 19 -7.32 -1.08 -18.49
CA GLU A 19 -6.82 -0.44 -17.27
C GLU A 19 -5.29 -0.50 -17.18
N GLU A 20 -4.67 -1.64 -17.52
CA GLU A 20 -3.22 -1.78 -17.43
C GLU A 20 -2.46 -0.85 -18.40
N ARG A 21 -3.00 -0.68 -19.62
CA ARG A 21 -2.40 0.22 -20.62
C ARG A 21 -2.51 1.68 -20.19
N GLN A 22 -3.63 2.07 -19.58
CA GLN A 22 -3.86 3.42 -19.07
C GLN A 22 -3.07 3.71 -17.79
N ARG A 23 -2.88 2.70 -16.92
CA ARG A 23 -2.03 2.79 -15.72
C ARG A 23 -0.56 3.00 -16.10
N GLY A 24 -0.08 2.36 -17.16
CA GLY A 24 1.26 2.63 -17.71
C GLY A 24 1.44 4.08 -18.16
N THR A 25 0.45 4.66 -18.83
CA THR A 25 0.48 6.08 -19.26
C THR A 25 0.34 7.05 -18.09
N ARG A 26 -0.55 6.78 -17.12
CA ARG A 26 -0.71 7.60 -15.90
C ARG A 26 0.52 7.52 -15.00
N ALA A 27 1.14 6.35 -14.86
CA ALA A 27 2.38 6.18 -14.11
C ALA A 27 3.57 6.84 -14.82
N ALA A 28 3.64 6.80 -16.15
CA ALA A 28 4.64 7.54 -16.92
C ALA A 28 4.46 9.06 -16.73
N ASN A 29 3.22 9.57 -16.79
CA ASN A 29 2.93 10.98 -16.53
C ASN A 29 3.23 11.40 -15.07
N ALA A 30 2.93 10.55 -14.09
CA ALA A 30 3.23 10.82 -12.68
C ALA A 30 4.75 10.86 -12.41
N ARG A 31 5.53 10.03 -13.11
CA ARG A 31 7.00 10.04 -13.06
C ARG A 31 7.60 11.25 -13.79
N ALA A 32 6.99 11.66 -14.90
CA ALA A 32 7.36 12.89 -15.61
C ALA A 32 7.06 14.17 -14.79
N GLY A 33 6.11 14.12 -13.85
CA GLY A 33 5.80 15.23 -12.95
C GLY A 33 6.82 15.49 -11.83
N VAL A 34 7.75 14.56 -11.57
CA VAL A 34 8.80 14.71 -10.52
C VAL A 34 10.19 14.95 -11.13
N SER A 35 10.29 15.03 -12.46
CA SER A 35 11.55 15.26 -13.17
C SER A 35 11.35 16.18 -14.37
N ALA A 36 10.77 17.36 -14.14
CA ALA A 36 10.67 18.41 -15.16
C ALA A 36 11.00 19.78 -14.57
N ALA A 37 12.21 19.90 -14.03
CA ALA A 37 12.95 21.15 -13.96
C ALA A 37 14.18 21.06 -14.87
N ALA A 38 13.98 20.77 -16.16
CA ALA A 38 14.98 21.01 -17.21
C ALA A 38 14.34 20.85 -18.61
N GLY A 39 14.12 21.98 -19.29
CA GLY A 39 14.33 22.14 -20.73
C GLY A 39 13.44 21.37 -21.73
N GLY A 40 12.45 22.09 -22.29
CA GLY A 40 12.34 22.28 -23.75
C GLY A 40 11.62 21.22 -24.61
N GLY A 41 10.57 21.68 -25.31
CA GLY A 41 10.33 21.29 -26.71
C GLY A 41 9.05 20.53 -27.06
N GLY A 42 7.98 21.28 -27.36
CA GLY A 42 7.16 21.15 -28.58
C GLY A 42 6.28 19.91 -28.81
N GLY A 43 4.97 20.14 -29.03
CA GLY A 43 4.16 19.27 -29.91
C GLY A 43 2.70 19.05 -29.53
N GLY A 44 1.87 20.09 -29.74
CA GLY A 44 0.47 20.04 -30.22
C GLY A 44 -0.51 18.96 -29.73
N GLY A 45 -1.59 19.40 -29.09
CA GLY A 45 -2.82 18.59 -29.02
C GLY A 45 -3.90 19.11 -28.07
N VAL A 46 -4.77 19.97 -28.61
CA VAL A 46 -6.13 20.34 -28.17
C VAL A 46 -6.33 21.07 -26.82
N SER A 47 -6.65 22.37 -26.93
CA SER A 47 -7.47 23.08 -25.93
C SER A 47 -8.86 22.46 -25.89
N SER A 48 -9.34 22.12 -24.70
CA SER A 48 -10.76 21.96 -24.42
C SER A 48 -11.06 22.51 -23.03
N VAL A 49 -11.64 23.71 -23.07
CA VAL A 49 -12.73 24.24 -22.25
C VAL A 49 -12.87 23.76 -20.79
N VAL A 50 -12.72 24.74 -19.90
CA VAL A 50 -13.43 24.97 -18.63
C VAL A 50 -14.42 23.91 -18.12
N GLY A 51 -14.19 23.52 -16.86
CA GLY A 51 -15.25 23.27 -15.89
C GLY A 51 -15.56 21.81 -15.57
N ALA A 52 -15.05 21.32 -14.44
CA ALA A 52 -15.80 20.52 -13.46
C ALA A 52 -14.83 19.89 -12.44
N GLY A 53 -15.13 20.08 -11.16
CA GLY A 53 -14.61 19.25 -10.08
C GLY A 53 -13.19 19.54 -9.66
N SER A 54 -13.04 20.46 -8.71
CA SER A 54 -12.10 20.23 -7.60
C SER A 54 -12.56 18.98 -6.86
N GLU A 55 -12.35 17.80 -7.44
CA GLU A 55 -12.36 16.59 -6.65
C GLU A 55 -11.00 16.59 -5.98
N ASP A 56 -10.99 16.98 -4.71
CA ASP A 56 -9.85 16.82 -3.83
C ASP A 56 -9.22 15.46 -4.16
N PHE A 57 -8.06 15.47 -4.84
CA PHE A 57 -7.23 14.29 -4.95
C PHE A 57 -6.76 14.03 -3.53
N LYS A 58 -7.61 13.35 -2.77
CA LYS A 58 -7.39 12.99 -1.38
C LYS A 58 -6.27 11.97 -1.48
N PRO A 59 -5.01 12.34 -1.18
CA PRO A 59 -3.93 11.38 -1.20
C PRO A 59 -4.40 10.26 -0.29
N SER A 60 -4.45 9.04 -0.86
CA SER A 60 -5.06 7.84 -0.28
C SER A 60 -5.11 7.92 1.24
N SER A 61 -6.30 7.88 1.84
CA SER A 61 -6.49 8.00 3.30
C SER A 61 -5.47 7.19 4.11
N SER A 62 -5.04 6.04 3.58
CA SER A 62 -3.99 5.18 4.14
C SER A 62 -2.63 5.86 4.36
N LEU A 63 -2.23 6.85 3.56
CA LEU A 63 -0.98 7.59 3.75
C LEU A 63 -1.09 8.67 4.84
N ARG A 64 -2.31 9.17 5.11
CA ARG A 64 -2.56 10.11 6.20
C ARG A 64 -2.59 9.42 7.56
N ASP A 65 -2.96 8.14 7.59
CA ASP A 65 -3.04 7.35 8.82
C ASP A 65 -1.69 6.73 9.23
N LEU A 66 -0.67 6.79 8.36
CA LEU A 66 0.69 6.33 8.62
C LEU A 66 1.63 7.49 9.00
N THR A 67 1.13 8.46 9.78
CA THR A 67 2.00 9.50 10.34
C THR A 67 2.76 8.97 11.55
N ILE A 68 3.96 9.52 11.77
CA ILE A 68 4.78 9.19 12.94
C ILE A 68 3.98 9.44 14.24
N GLU A 69 3.23 10.53 14.29
CA GLU A 69 2.37 10.87 15.44
C GLU A 69 1.34 9.78 15.76
N ARG A 70 0.71 9.21 14.73
CA ARG A 70 -0.30 8.15 14.92
C ARG A 70 0.30 6.84 15.39
N ILE A 71 1.53 6.55 14.96
CA ILE A 71 2.29 5.38 15.40
C ILE A 71 2.64 5.54 16.90
N ILE A 72 3.19 6.70 17.30
CA ILE A 72 3.55 6.97 18.70
C ILE A 72 2.34 6.90 19.63
N GLU A 73 1.20 7.49 19.22
CA GLU A 73 -0.03 7.44 20.01
C GLU A 73 -0.51 5.99 20.21
N ALA A 74 -0.41 5.16 19.16
CA ALA A 74 -0.78 3.75 19.24
C ALA A 74 0.14 2.96 20.19
N GLU A 75 1.44 3.23 20.20
CA GLU A 75 2.41 2.61 21.11
C GLU A 75 2.10 2.96 22.57
N GLN A 76 1.96 4.24 22.91
CA GLN A 76 1.63 4.68 24.28
C GLN A 76 0.29 4.15 24.77
N LYS A 77 -0.69 4.09 23.87
CA LYS A 77 -2.01 3.54 24.17
C LYS A 77 -1.95 2.04 24.42
N ALA A 78 -1.16 1.30 23.65
CA ALA A 78 -0.97 -0.13 23.85
C ALA A 78 -0.31 -0.44 25.19
N GLU A 79 0.72 0.33 25.59
CA GLU A 79 1.41 0.16 26.87
C GLU A 79 0.48 0.40 28.08
N SER A 80 -0.33 1.46 28.02
CA SER A 80 -1.21 1.86 29.13
C SER A 80 -2.46 0.98 29.28
N LEU A 81 -2.96 0.38 28.19
CA LEU A 81 -4.20 -0.41 28.21
C LEU A 81 -3.99 -1.91 28.35
N SER A 82 -2.85 -2.44 27.89
CA SER A 82 -2.67 -3.90 27.81
C SER A 82 -2.45 -4.54 29.18
N GLY A 83 -1.82 -3.85 30.13
CA GLY A 83 -1.57 -4.38 31.48
C GLY A 83 -0.91 -5.77 31.44
N ASP A 84 -1.45 -6.72 32.20
CA ASP A 84 -0.98 -8.12 32.24
C ASP A 84 -1.62 -9.04 31.18
N ASN A 85 -2.34 -8.49 30.19
CA ASN A 85 -2.94 -9.27 29.11
C ASN A 85 -1.87 -9.71 28.11
N VAL A 86 -1.19 -10.81 28.42
CA VAL A 86 -0.17 -11.41 27.57
C VAL A 86 -0.74 -12.51 26.69
N LEU A 87 -0.29 -12.57 25.44
CA LEU A 87 -0.53 -13.72 24.56
C LEU A 87 0.57 -14.76 24.84
N PRO A 88 0.25 -15.96 25.39
CA PRO A 88 1.25 -16.97 25.76
C PRO A 88 1.73 -17.76 24.53
N PHE A 89 2.33 -17.04 23.58
CA PHE A 89 2.89 -17.62 22.37
C PHE A 89 4.13 -18.46 22.67
N LEU A 90 4.97 -17.99 23.61
CA LEU A 90 6.07 -18.75 24.19
C LEU A 90 5.67 -19.19 25.60
N ARG A 91 5.93 -20.47 25.93
CA ARG A 91 5.76 -21.04 27.27
C ARG A 91 6.66 -22.26 27.48
N VAL A 92 7.10 -22.49 28.71
CA VAL A 92 7.89 -23.68 29.07
C VAL A 92 6.97 -24.73 29.68
N GLY A 93 6.45 -25.62 28.83
CA GLY A 93 5.62 -26.73 29.25
C GLY A 93 6.43 -27.93 29.78
N ASN A 94 5.70 -28.97 30.20
CA ASN A 94 6.28 -30.24 30.66
C ASN A 94 7.11 -30.95 29.58
N ASN A 95 6.80 -30.71 28.30
CA ASN A 95 7.53 -31.28 27.16
C ASN A 95 8.77 -30.46 26.76
N SER A 96 9.07 -29.37 27.46
CA SER A 96 10.23 -28.53 27.17
C SER A 96 11.52 -29.19 27.65
N MET A 97 12.54 -29.21 26.78
CA MET A 97 13.89 -29.73 27.04
C MET A 97 14.72 -28.85 28.00
N VAL A 98 14.14 -27.76 28.51
CA VAL A 98 14.78 -26.89 29.51
C VAL A 98 14.98 -27.67 30.81
N GLN A 99 16.21 -27.70 31.33
CA GLN A 99 16.53 -28.32 32.61
C GLN A 99 15.72 -27.68 33.75
N HIS A 100 15.40 -28.46 34.77
CA HIS A 100 14.49 -28.08 35.85
C HIS A 100 14.87 -26.76 36.51
N ASP A 101 16.16 -26.58 36.81
CA ASP A 101 16.69 -25.42 37.53
C ASP A 101 16.57 -24.11 36.74
N TYR A 102 16.37 -24.19 35.41
CA TYR A 102 16.21 -23.02 34.55
C TYR A 102 14.77 -22.74 34.13
N LYS A 103 13.80 -23.64 34.43
CA LYS A 103 12.42 -23.47 33.96
C LYS A 103 11.81 -22.14 34.42
N GLY A 104 12.03 -21.72 35.66
CA GLY A 104 11.47 -20.47 36.18
C GLY A 104 11.98 -19.21 35.47
N ALA A 105 13.20 -19.20 34.95
CA ALA A 105 13.79 -18.03 34.31
C ALA A 105 13.32 -17.84 32.86
N VAL A 106 12.85 -18.90 32.21
CA VAL A 106 12.45 -18.91 30.80
C VAL A 106 10.96 -19.19 30.58
N SER A 107 10.19 -19.32 31.67
CA SER A 107 8.76 -19.62 31.63
C SER A 107 7.88 -18.38 31.64
#